data_AF-A0A848Y9T0-F1
#
_entry.id   AF-A0A848Y9T0-F1
#
_cell.length_a   1.000
_cell.length_b   1.000
_cell.length_c   1.000
_cell.angle_alpha   90.00
_cell.angle_beta   90.00
_cell.angle_gamma   90.00
#
_symmetry.space_group_name_H-M   'P 1'
#
loop_
_entity.id
_entity.type
_entity.pdbx_description
1 polymer ?
#
loop_
_entity_poly.entity_id
_entity_poly.type
_entity_poly.pdbx_seq_one_letter_code
_entity_poly.pdbx_strand_id
1 'polypeptide(L)' 'MARMKFLCDAERCIECNACVTACKNEHEVPWGVNRRRVVTIGDGKTGERSISVACMH' A
#
# COMPACT_ATOMS: atom_id res chain seq x y z
N MET A 1 19.39 15.42 -13.82
CA MET A 1 19.00 15.02 -12.45
C MET A 1 18.26 13.70 -12.51
N ALA A 2 18.54 12.78 -11.59
CA ALA A 2 17.78 11.54 -11.46
C ALA A 2 16.36 11.81 -10.92
N ARG A 3 15.38 10.99 -11.31
CA ARG A 3 13.99 11.04 -10.80
C ARG A 3 13.70 9.77 -10.01
N MET A 4 13.14 9.93 -8.82
CA MET A 4 12.68 8.80 -8.00
C MET A 4 11.42 8.19 -8.61
N LYS A 5 11.33 6.86 -8.62
CA LYS A 5 10.12 6.12 -8.99
C LYS A 5 9.87 4.99 -8.01
N PHE A 6 8.61 4.71 -7.79
CA PHE A 6 8.16 3.69 -6.84
C PHE A 6 7.31 2.66 -7.59
N LEU A 7 7.71 1.39 -7.51
CA LEU A 7 7.01 0.26 -8.13
C LEU A 7 6.43 -0.65 -7.04
N CYS A 8 5.13 -0.89 -7.13
CA CYS A 8 4.44 -1.88 -6.31
C CYS A 8 4.20 -3.14 -7.15
N ASP A 9 4.74 -4.27 -6.71
CA ASP A 9 4.47 -5.57 -7.30
C ASP A 9 3.18 -6.17 -6.69
N ALA A 10 2.12 -6.23 -7.50
CA ALA A 10 0.82 -6.75 -7.10
C ALA A 10 0.77 -8.29 -7.00
N GLU A 11 1.76 -9.01 -7.54
CA GLU A 11 1.81 -10.48 -7.46
C GLU A 11 2.42 -10.99 -6.16
N ARG A 12 3.08 -10.09 -5.41
CA ARG A 12 3.77 -10.41 -4.15
C ARG A 12 3.10 -9.81 -2.91
N CYS A 13 2.07 -8.97 -3.09
CA CYS A 13 1.37 -8.37 -1.98
C CYS A 13 0.40 -9.38 -1.36
N ILE A 14 0.53 -9.60 -0.05
CA ILE A 14 -0.28 -10.56 0.73
C ILE A 14 -1.09 -9.89 1.84
N GLU A 15 -1.39 -8.59 1.69
CA GLU A 15 -2.27 -7.86 2.62
C GLU A 15 -1.79 -7.75 4.06
N CYS A 16 -0.48 -7.89 4.30
CA CYS A 16 0.08 -7.88 5.65
C CYS A 16 -0.03 -6.52 6.39
N ASN A 17 -0.41 -5.44 5.68
CA ASN A 17 -0.54 -4.07 6.19
C ASN A 17 0.72 -3.46 6.83
N ALA A 18 1.88 -4.12 6.76
CA ALA A 18 3.14 -3.61 7.30
C ALA A 18 3.53 -2.25 6.69
N CYS A 19 3.25 -2.03 5.41
CA CYS A 19 3.51 -0.77 4.73
C CYS A 19 2.63 0.39 5.26
N VAL A 20 1.43 0.10 5.74
CA VAL A 20 0.52 1.07 6.39
C VAL A 20 1.04 1.38 7.80
N THR A 21 1.36 0.35 8.57
CA THR A 21 1.89 0.47 9.94
C THR A 21 3.20 1.24 9.96
N ALA A 22 4.14 0.93 9.06
CA ALA A 22 5.41 1.63 8.95
C ALA A 22 5.21 3.14 8.69
N CYS A 23 4.30 3.49 7.78
CA CYS A 23 3.98 4.89 7.48
C CYS A 23 3.38 5.62 8.69
N LYS A 24 2.55 4.94 9.49
CA LYS A 24 2.00 5.51 10.74
C LYS A 24 3.07 5.69 11.81
N ASN A 25 3.95 4.71 11.97
CA ASN A 25 5.02 4.73 12.96
C ASN A 25 6.03 5.85 12.68
N GLU A 26 6.35 6.08 11.39
CA GLU A 26 7.33 7.11 10.98
C GLU A 26 6.78 8.54 11.02
N HIS A 27 5.47 8.72 10.83
CA HIS A 27 4.89 10.05 10.61
C HIS A 27 3.79 10.43 11.60
N GLU A 28 3.60 9.62 12.65
CA GLU A 28 2.61 9.85 13.72
C GLU A 28 1.23 10.23 13.15
N VAL A 29 0.84 9.52 12.09
CA VAL A 29 -0.36 9.87 11.32
C VAL A 29 -1.58 9.75 12.25
N PRO A 30 -2.49 10.75 12.27
CA PRO A 30 -3.64 10.73 13.15
C PRO A 30 -4.47 9.46 13.00
N TRP A 31 -5.13 9.09 14.10
CA TRP A 31 -6.02 7.94 14.08
C TRP A 31 -7.12 8.11 13.03
N GLY A 32 -7.47 7.01 12.35
CA GLY A 32 -8.41 7.01 11.22
C GLY A 32 -7.82 7.51 9.89
N VAL A 33 -6.60 8.03 9.86
CA VAL A 33 -5.96 8.51 8.61
C VAL A 33 -4.91 7.52 8.11
N ASN A 34 -4.99 7.18 6.82
CA ASN A 34 -4.04 6.30 6.12
C ASN A 34 -3.47 7.03 4.90
N ARG A 35 -2.21 7.47 4.99
CA ARG A 35 -1.44 8.01 3.84
C ARG A 35 -1.07 6.91 2.84
N ARG A 36 -0.86 5.70 3.33
CA ARG A 36 -0.68 4.48 2.54
C ARG A 36 -1.80 3.49 2.83
N ARG A 37 -2.25 2.78 1.81
CA ARG A 37 -3.40 1.86 1.90
C ARG A 37 -3.06 0.55 1.19
N VAL A 38 -3.63 -0.55 1.66
CA VAL A 38 -3.70 -1.78 0.89
C VAL A 38 -5.11 -1.85 0.31
N VAL A 39 -5.21 -2.10 -0.99
CA VAL A 39 -6.48 -2.26 -1.70
C VAL A 39 -6.50 -3.64 -2.32
N THR A 40 -7.56 -4.38 -2.02
CA THR A 40 -7.86 -5.70 -2.57
C THR A 40 -8.81 -5.53 -3.74
N ILE A 41 -8.47 -6.11 -4.89
CA ILE A 41 -9.29 -6.09 -6.09
C ILE A 41 -9.83 -7.50 -6.30
N GLY A 42 -11.16 -7.62 -6.37
CA GLY A 42 -11.81 -8.91 -6.57
C GLY A 42 -11.81 -9.80 -5.33
N ASP A 43 -11.94 -9.20 -4.14
CA ASP A 43 -12.01 -9.90 -2.86
C ASP A 43 -13.00 -11.08 -2.91
N GLY A 44 -12.50 -12.27 -2.55
CA GLY A 44 -13.25 -13.53 -2.55
C GLY A 44 -13.51 -14.13 -3.93
N LYS A 45 -12.92 -13.58 -5.01
CA LYS A 45 -13.05 -14.09 -6.39
C LYS A 45 -11.74 -14.68 -6.88
N THR A 46 -11.84 -15.60 -7.85
CA THR A 46 -10.65 -16.14 -8.52
C THR A 46 -9.88 -15.02 -9.20
N GLY A 47 -8.55 -14.98 -8.98
CA GLY A 47 -7.70 -13.91 -9.48
C GLY A 47 -7.65 -12.66 -8.60
N GLU A 48 -8.07 -12.75 -7.34
CA GLU A 48 -7.85 -11.72 -6.33
C GLU A 48 -6.40 -11.25 -6.29
N ARG A 49 -6.21 -9.93 -6.21
CA ARG A 49 -4.90 -9.32 -6.04
C ARG A 49 -5.00 -8.13 -5.12
N SER A 50 -3.94 -7.94 -4.35
CA SER A 50 -3.83 -6.82 -3.42
C SER A 50 -2.67 -5.93 -3.81
N ILE A 51 -2.79 -4.63 -3.55
CA ILE A 51 -1.76 -3.68 -3.92
C ILE A 51 -1.65 -2.56 -2.88
N SER A 52 -0.40 -2.18 -2.59
CA SER A 52 -0.13 -0.98 -1.79
C SER A 52 -0.32 0.26 -2.65
N VAL A 53 -1.25 1.13 -2.28
CA VAL A 53 -1.48 2.43 -2.90
C VAL A 53 -0.88 3.52 -2.01
N ALA A 54 0.02 4.31 -2.60
CA ALA A 54 0.59 5.53 -2.04
C ALA A 54 0.19 6.74 -2.91
N CYS A 55 0.75 7.92 -2.63
CA CYS A 55 0.60 9.06 -3.53
C CYS A 55 1.38 8.82 -4.84
N MET A 56 0.82 9.23 -5.98
CA MET A 56 1.23 8.79 -7.33
C MET A 56 2.31 9.69 -7.96
N HIS A 57 3.42 9.88 -7.27
CA HIS A 57 4.56 10.73 -7.70
C HIS A 57 5.82 9.90 -8.02
#